data_AF-A0A183ECX6-F1
#
_entry.id   AF-A0A183ECX6-F1
#
_cell.length_a   1.000
_cell.length_b   1.000
_cell.length_c   1.000
_cell.angle_alpha   90.00
_cell.angle_beta   90.00
_cell.angle_gamma   90.00
#
_symmetry.space_group_name_H-M   'P 1'
#
loop_
_entity.id
_entity.type
_entity.pdbx_description
1 polymer ?
#
loop_
_entity_poly.entity_id
_entity_poly.type
_entity_poly.pdbx_seq_one_letter_code
_entity_poly.pdbx_strand_id
1 'polypeptide(L)'
;LRGLLALSRKLKEKRHVSGALTLASSEIRFNIDSETKDPINVLEKKALPTNSMMAKAKGFKMNVESGKTLSESLDMAIDPKNEMVNTLFRMLTTRCMTQAVYFSSGSLPTEKYFHFGLAAPIYTHFTSPIRRYADIMVHRLLAASIHADSTFPEMLKGDLVTKIANNLNYRHKQAQYAGRASVLLNTLLYFKGRTELHDGFVMGIRKNGIQVFWPVCYQ
;
A
#
# COMPACT_ATOMS: atom_id res chain seq x y z
N LEU A 1 -11.25 3.66 25.74
CA LEU A 1 -10.72 2.80 24.64
C LEU A 1 -11.77 1.87 24.01
N ARG A 2 -12.58 1.13 24.79
CA ARG A 2 -13.61 0.22 24.24
C ARG A 2 -14.64 0.91 23.31
N GLY A 3 -15.10 2.12 23.66
CA GLY A 3 -16.01 2.90 22.80
C GLY A 3 -15.41 3.30 21.44
N LEU A 4 -14.14 3.72 21.42
CA LEU A 4 -13.42 4.05 20.18
C LEU A 4 -13.25 2.82 19.28
N LEU A 5 -12.97 1.66 19.88
CA LEU A 5 -12.89 0.39 19.14
C LEU A 5 -14.23 0.02 18.50
N ALA A 6 -15.34 0.17 19.24
CA ALA A 6 -16.68 -0.08 18.71
C ALA A 6 -17.02 0.87 17.54
N LEU A 7 -16.69 2.17 17.67
CA LEU A 7 -16.88 3.14 16.60
C LEU A 7 -16.01 2.82 15.38
N SER A 8 -14.74 2.45 15.60
CA SER A 8 -13.83 2.07 14.52
C SER A 8 -14.35 0.87 13.72
N ARG A 9 -14.97 -0.12 14.36
CA ARG A 9 -15.58 -1.27 13.67
C ARG A 9 -16.73 -0.82 12.76
N LYS A 10 -17.64 0.02 13.28
CA LYS A 10 -18.76 0.58 12.50
C LYS A 10 -18.29 1.41 11.31
N LEU A 11 -17.26 2.24 11.49
CA LEU A 11 -16.72 3.06 10.40
C LEU A 11 -16.00 2.20 9.34
N LYS A 12 -15.29 1.14 9.76
CA LYS A 12 -14.67 0.17 8.84
C LYS A 12 -15.73 -0.54 7.99
N GLU A 13 -16.80 -1.00 8.62
CA GLU A 13 -17.92 -1.66 7.95
C GLU A 13 -18.58 -0.74 6.92
N LYS A 14 -18.92 0.50 7.31
CA LYS A 14 -19.47 1.49 6.36
C LYS A 14 -18.58 1.70 5.14
N ARG A 15 -17.26 1.83 5.35
CA ARG A 15 -16.30 1.99 4.25
C ARG A 15 -16.25 0.77 3.34
N HIS A 16 -16.31 -0.43 3.91
CA HIS A 16 -16.33 -1.66 3.14
C HIS A 16 -17.60 -1.78 2.27
N VAL A 17 -18.76 -1.43 2.82
CA VAL A 17 -20.03 -1.35 2.07
C VAL A 17 -19.94 -0.34 0.91
N SER A 18 -19.23 0.78 1.12
CA SER A 18 -18.94 1.76 0.06
C SER A 18 -17.93 1.28 -0.99
N GLY A 19 -17.32 0.10 -0.83
CA GLY A 19 -16.37 -0.49 -1.78
C GLY A 19 -14.89 -0.24 -1.45
N ALA A 20 -14.56 0.14 -0.22
CA ALA A 20 -13.17 0.30 0.19
C ALA A 20 -12.44 -1.06 0.19
N LEU A 21 -11.25 -1.07 -0.41
CA LEU A 21 -10.49 -2.30 -0.61
C LEU A 21 -9.70 -2.64 0.65
N THR A 22 -9.87 -3.87 1.15
CA THR A 22 -8.97 -4.42 2.17
C THR A 22 -7.85 -5.17 1.46
N LEU A 23 -6.74 -4.46 1.28
CA LEU A 23 -5.55 -4.99 0.62
C LEU A 23 -4.52 -5.43 1.65
N ALA A 24 -3.98 -6.63 1.45
CA ALA A 24 -2.86 -7.12 2.24
C ALA A 24 -1.58 -6.39 1.80
N SER A 25 -1.03 -5.56 2.68
CA SER A 25 0.34 -5.07 2.58
C SER A 25 1.20 -5.88 3.56
N SER A 26 2.15 -6.64 3.04
CA SER A 26 3.20 -7.22 3.88
C SER A 26 4.25 -6.15 4.15
N GLU A 27 4.09 -5.38 5.22
CA GLU A 27 5.17 -4.58 5.77
C GLU A 27 6.15 -5.49 6.51
N ILE A 28 7.45 -5.21 6.35
CA ILE A 28 8.53 -6.04 6.87
C ILE A 28 9.25 -5.19 7.89
N ARG A 29 9.41 -5.72 9.10
CA ARG A 29 10.13 -5.04 10.17
C ARG A 29 11.25 -5.96 10.64
N PHE A 30 12.47 -5.46 10.55
CA PHE A 30 13.62 -6.10 11.15
C PHE A 30 13.74 -5.56 12.58
N ASN A 31 13.90 -6.48 13.54
CA ASN A 31 14.59 -6.14 14.76
C ASN A 31 16.08 -6.28 14.48
N ILE A 32 16.82 -5.20 14.70
CA ILE A 32 18.26 -5.12 14.52
C ILE A 32 18.88 -5.28 15.90
N ASP A 33 19.84 -6.17 16.04
CA ASP A 33 20.65 -6.30 17.24
C ASP A 33 21.40 -4.99 17.50
N SER A 34 21.30 -4.42 18.70
CA SER A 34 21.89 -3.13 19.03
C SER A 34 23.42 -3.13 19.04
N GLU A 35 24.06 -4.29 19.13
CA GLU A 35 25.52 -4.45 19.17
C GLU A 35 26.08 -4.85 17.81
N THR A 36 25.52 -5.87 17.15
CA THR A 36 26.06 -6.39 15.87
C THR A 36 25.47 -5.72 14.63
N LYS A 37 24.34 -5.02 14.78
CA LYS A 37 23.52 -4.48 13.68
C LYS A 37 23.00 -5.55 12.72
N ASP A 38 23.02 -6.82 13.12
CA ASP A 38 22.48 -7.89 12.29
C ASP A 38 20.94 -7.98 12.44
N PRO A 39 20.21 -8.18 11.33
CA PRO A 39 18.77 -8.37 11.35
C PRO A 39 18.39 -9.72 11.95
N ILE A 40 17.31 -9.80 12.72
CA ILE A 40 16.90 -11.02 13.46
C ILE A 40 15.73 -11.78 12.80
N ASN A 41 14.86 -11.10 12.04
CA ASN A 41 13.71 -11.71 11.38
C ASN A 41 13.41 -11.02 10.05
N VAL A 42 12.90 -11.80 9.09
CA VAL A 42 12.88 -11.43 7.68
C VAL A 42 11.63 -11.95 7.00
N LEU A 43 10.94 -11.09 6.27
CA LEU A 43 9.95 -11.48 5.28
C LEU A 43 10.12 -10.57 4.08
N GLU A 44 9.94 -11.01 2.84
CA GLU A 44 9.78 -10.08 1.71
C GLU A 44 9.15 -10.73 0.47
N LYS A 45 8.67 -9.90 -0.48
CA LYS A 45 8.12 -10.28 -1.79
C LYS A 45 8.65 -9.42 -2.96
N LYS A 46 8.99 -10.04 -4.12
CA LYS A 46 9.06 -9.43 -5.48
C LYS A 46 7.98 -9.98 -6.45
N ALA A 47 7.80 -9.35 -7.64
CA ALA A 47 6.54 -9.28 -8.43
C ALA A 47 6.56 -9.82 -9.87
N LEU A 48 5.36 -10.04 -10.48
CA LEU A 48 4.95 -9.79 -11.89
C LEU A 48 3.39 -9.87 -12.09
N PRO A 49 2.81 -9.45 -13.26
CA PRO A 49 1.39 -9.13 -13.43
C PRO A 49 0.58 -10.22 -14.16
N THR A 50 -0.32 -10.95 -13.48
CA THR A 50 -1.36 -11.77 -14.18
C THR A 50 -2.51 -12.23 -13.27
N ASN A 51 -2.99 -11.40 -12.35
CA ASN A 51 -3.82 -11.91 -11.24
C ASN A 51 -5.16 -12.50 -11.68
N SER A 52 -5.79 -11.93 -12.72
CA SER A 52 -7.08 -12.41 -13.22
C SER A 52 -6.98 -13.77 -13.89
N MET A 53 -5.92 -14.01 -14.69
CA MET A 53 -5.70 -15.32 -15.34
C MET A 53 -5.28 -16.39 -14.34
N MET A 54 -4.45 -16.04 -13.35
CA MET A 54 -4.01 -16.96 -12.30
C MET A 54 -5.16 -17.37 -11.39
N ALA A 55 -6.03 -16.42 -11.01
CA ALA A 55 -7.26 -16.71 -10.28
C ALA A 55 -8.16 -17.65 -11.09
N LYS A 56 -8.38 -17.36 -12.38
CA LYS A 56 -9.21 -18.19 -13.26
C LYS A 56 -8.66 -19.60 -13.43
N ALA A 57 -7.34 -19.76 -13.55
CA ALA A 57 -6.67 -21.06 -13.63
C ALA A 57 -6.82 -21.89 -12.34
N LYS A 58 -7.01 -21.24 -11.19
CA LYS A 58 -7.33 -21.87 -9.90
C LYS A 58 -8.84 -22.01 -9.65
N GLY A 59 -9.69 -21.63 -10.60
CA GLY A 59 -11.15 -21.71 -10.49
C GLY A 59 -11.81 -20.50 -9.83
N PHE A 60 -11.06 -19.44 -9.52
CA PHE A 60 -11.57 -18.20 -8.92
C PHE A 60 -11.91 -17.15 -9.98
N LYS A 61 -13.08 -16.51 -9.84
CA LYS A 61 -13.51 -15.41 -10.71
C LYS A 61 -13.26 -14.07 -10.03
N MET A 62 -12.32 -13.29 -10.56
CA MET A 62 -12.04 -11.92 -10.09
C MET A 62 -12.88 -10.93 -10.90
N ASN A 63 -13.66 -10.08 -10.22
CA ASN A 63 -14.41 -9.00 -10.87
C ASN A 63 -13.65 -7.67 -10.68
N VAL A 64 -13.38 -6.95 -11.77
CA VAL A 64 -12.62 -5.69 -11.77
C VAL A 64 -13.45 -4.47 -12.17
N GLU A 65 -14.78 -4.62 -12.28
CA GLU A 65 -15.71 -3.56 -12.70
C GLU A 65 -15.78 -2.40 -11.70
N SER A 66 -15.68 -2.70 -10.41
CA SER A 66 -15.75 -1.69 -9.34
C SER A 66 -14.90 -2.10 -8.14
N GLY A 67 -14.58 -1.14 -7.27
CA GLY A 67 -13.89 -1.43 -6.01
C GLY A 67 -14.68 -2.41 -5.13
N LYS A 68 -16.01 -2.29 -5.12
CA LYS A 68 -16.89 -3.19 -4.35
C LYS A 68 -16.85 -4.63 -4.89
N THR A 69 -17.11 -4.82 -6.18
CA THR A 69 -17.11 -6.15 -6.79
C THR A 69 -15.72 -6.80 -6.77
N LEU A 70 -14.65 -5.99 -6.83
CA LEU A 70 -13.29 -6.46 -6.62
C LEU A 70 -13.04 -6.91 -5.18
N SER A 71 -13.51 -6.15 -4.18
CA SER A 71 -13.39 -6.57 -2.78
C SER A 71 -14.15 -7.88 -2.54
N GLU A 72 -15.40 -7.97 -2.97
CA GLU A 72 -16.25 -9.14 -2.78
C GLU A 72 -15.64 -10.39 -3.46
N SER A 73 -15.14 -10.25 -4.70
CA SER A 73 -14.49 -11.37 -5.39
C SER A 73 -13.16 -11.79 -4.74
N LEU A 74 -12.42 -10.86 -4.13
CA LEU A 74 -11.25 -11.19 -3.32
C LEU A 74 -11.63 -11.86 -2.00
N ASP A 75 -12.71 -11.44 -1.34
CA ASP A 75 -13.19 -12.04 -0.09
C ASP A 75 -13.67 -13.48 -0.31
N MET A 76 -14.27 -13.77 -1.47
CA MET A 76 -14.70 -15.12 -1.86
C MET A 76 -13.58 -16.04 -2.35
N ALA A 77 -12.37 -15.51 -2.61
CA ALA A 77 -11.24 -16.28 -3.14
C ALA A 77 -10.51 -17.04 -2.02
N ILE A 78 -11.20 -17.99 -1.39
CA ILE A 78 -10.68 -18.84 -0.30
C ILE A 78 -10.49 -20.25 -0.83
N ASP A 79 -9.27 -20.78 -0.70
CA ASP A 79 -8.96 -22.19 -0.99
C ASP A 79 -8.91 -22.95 0.35
N PRO A 80 -9.81 -23.93 0.59
CA PRO A 80 -9.81 -24.72 1.82
C PRO A 80 -8.52 -25.48 2.08
N LYS A 81 -7.73 -25.76 1.03
CA LYS A 81 -6.45 -26.46 1.14
C LYS A 81 -5.29 -25.52 1.44
N ASN A 82 -5.48 -24.21 1.25
CA ASN A 82 -4.40 -23.24 1.38
C ASN A 82 -4.93 -21.82 1.64
N GLU A 83 -4.89 -21.42 2.91
CA GLU A 83 -5.31 -20.09 3.36
C GLU A 83 -4.47 -18.94 2.75
N MET A 84 -3.22 -19.22 2.35
CA MET A 84 -2.34 -18.20 1.76
C MET A 84 -2.80 -17.73 0.39
N VAL A 85 -3.63 -18.51 -0.33
CA VAL A 85 -4.14 -18.14 -1.66
C VAL A 85 -4.85 -16.78 -1.63
N ASN A 86 -5.68 -16.54 -0.62
CA ASN A 86 -6.39 -15.28 -0.47
C ASN A 86 -5.41 -14.10 -0.29
N THR A 87 -4.45 -14.26 0.62
CA THR A 87 -3.39 -13.29 0.89
C THR A 87 -2.55 -13.01 -0.35
N LEU A 88 -2.19 -14.05 -1.10
CA LEU A 88 -1.45 -13.95 -2.35
C LEU A 88 -2.22 -13.13 -3.38
N PHE A 89 -3.52 -13.40 -3.57
CA PHE A 89 -4.36 -12.62 -4.49
C PHE A 89 -4.46 -11.17 -4.06
N ARG A 90 -4.68 -10.85 -2.77
CA ARG A 90 -4.73 -9.45 -2.30
C ARG A 90 -3.42 -8.70 -2.53
N MET A 91 -2.28 -9.33 -2.20
CA MET A 91 -0.95 -8.75 -2.42
C MET A 91 -0.69 -8.51 -3.90
N LEU A 92 -1.09 -9.46 -4.74
CA LEU A 92 -0.96 -9.35 -6.18
C LEU A 92 -1.87 -8.24 -6.73
N THR A 93 -3.13 -8.15 -6.30
CA THR A 93 -4.10 -7.13 -6.75
C THR A 93 -3.61 -5.73 -6.44
N THR A 94 -3.05 -5.51 -5.25
CA THR A 94 -2.41 -4.23 -4.88
C THR A 94 -1.34 -3.80 -5.89
N ARG A 95 -0.60 -4.75 -6.46
CA ARG A 95 0.49 -4.46 -7.40
C ARG A 95 0.01 -4.16 -8.82
N CYS A 96 -1.22 -4.55 -9.15
CA CYS A 96 -1.86 -4.21 -10.43
C CYS A 96 -2.60 -2.87 -10.37
N MET A 97 -2.71 -2.25 -9.19
CA MET A 97 -3.30 -0.92 -9.04
C MET A 97 -2.32 0.18 -9.41
N THR A 98 -2.86 1.29 -9.91
CA THR A 98 -2.10 2.51 -10.09
C THR A 98 -1.68 3.07 -8.74
N GLN A 99 -0.50 3.70 -8.72
CA GLN A 99 -0.01 4.36 -7.52
C GLN A 99 -0.85 5.61 -7.23
N ALA A 100 -1.27 5.80 -5.98
CA ALA A 100 -1.88 7.05 -5.55
C ALA A 100 -0.86 8.20 -5.65
N VAL A 101 -1.31 9.33 -6.20
CA VAL A 101 -0.47 10.51 -6.42
C VAL A 101 -1.09 11.74 -5.76
N TYR A 102 -0.24 12.62 -5.23
CA TYR A 102 -0.62 13.96 -4.85
C TYR A 102 -0.84 14.80 -6.11
N PHE A 103 -1.87 15.64 -6.09
CA PHE A 103 -2.16 16.62 -7.13
C PHE A 103 -2.85 17.83 -6.47
N SER A 104 -2.89 18.97 -7.17
CA SER A 104 -3.62 20.15 -6.70
C SER A 104 -5.05 20.15 -7.25
N SER A 105 -6.01 20.71 -6.52
CA SER A 105 -7.40 20.79 -6.98
C SER A 105 -7.62 21.68 -8.21
N GLY A 106 -6.59 22.39 -8.69
CA GLY A 106 -6.64 23.10 -9.97
C GLY A 106 -6.10 22.29 -11.14
N SER A 107 -5.43 21.15 -10.88
CA SER A 107 -4.68 20.40 -11.90
C SER A 107 -5.50 19.33 -12.62
N LEU A 108 -6.60 18.86 -12.02
CA LEU A 108 -7.43 17.77 -12.55
C LEU A 108 -8.93 18.10 -12.40
N PRO A 109 -9.80 17.57 -13.28
CA PRO A 109 -11.24 17.59 -13.07
C PRO A 109 -11.66 16.83 -11.81
N THR A 110 -12.74 17.28 -11.17
CA THR A 110 -13.24 16.73 -9.89
C THR A 110 -13.58 15.24 -9.97
N GLU A 111 -13.98 14.73 -11.14
CA GLU A 111 -14.29 13.32 -11.37
C GLU A 111 -13.05 12.44 -11.14
N LYS A 112 -11.84 12.99 -11.27
CA LYS A 112 -10.57 12.28 -11.05
C LYS A 112 -10.10 12.31 -9.60
N TYR A 113 -10.83 12.92 -8.67
CA TYR A 113 -10.42 13.00 -7.26
C TYR A 113 -10.71 11.72 -6.49
N PHE A 114 -11.53 10.86 -7.08
CA PHE A 114 -11.97 9.62 -6.45
C PHE A 114 -10.80 8.72 -6.11
N HIS A 115 -10.65 8.41 -4.82
CA HIS A 115 -9.64 7.50 -4.31
C HIS A 115 -10.15 6.06 -4.34
N PHE A 116 -9.88 5.34 -5.43
CA PHE A 116 -10.34 3.97 -5.66
C PHE A 116 -10.13 3.01 -4.48
N GLY A 117 -8.90 2.94 -3.94
CA GLY A 117 -8.59 2.02 -2.84
C GLY A 117 -9.30 2.33 -1.51
N LEU A 118 -9.71 3.58 -1.28
CA LEU A 118 -10.37 4.00 -0.04
C LEU A 118 -11.89 4.14 -0.22
N ALA A 119 -12.39 4.04 -1.46
CA ALA A 119 -13.74 4.39 -1.87
C ALA A 119 -14.20 5.76 -1.34
N ALA A 120 -13.36 6.78 -1.54
CA ALA A 120 -13.62 8.14 -1.07
C ALA A 120 -13.64 9.12 -2.25
N PRO A 121 -14.63 10.04 -2.34
CA PRO A 121 -14.73 11.01 -3.44
C PRO A 121 -13.59 12.03 -3.44
N ILE A 122 -13.04 12.36 -2.27
CA ILE A 122 -11.89 13.25 -2.11
C ILE A 122 -11.07 12.76 -0.92
N TYR A 123 -9.74 12.88 -1.02
CA TYR A 123 -8.83 12.44 0.04
C TYR A 123 -7.56 13.31 0.07
N THR A 124 -7.00 13.49 1.27
CA THR A 124 -5.69 14.12 1.46
C THR A 124 -4.99 13.58 2.71
N HIS A 125 -3.67 13.76 2.79
CA HIS A 125 -2.90 13.45 3.99
C HIS A 125 -2.82 14.68 4.91
N PHE A 126 -3.06 14.47 6.19
CA PHE A 126 -3.06 15.53 7.21
C PHE A 126 -2.42 15.10 8.55
N THR A 127 -2.47 13.81 8.88
CA THR A 127 -2.22 13.30 10.24
C THR A 127 -0.74 13.18 10.64
N SER A 128 0.23 13.53 9.79
CA SER A 128 1.66 13.29 10.05
C SER A 128 2.61 14.36 9.47
N PRO A 129 2.46 15.65 9.82
CA PRO A 129 3.31 16.75 9.32
C PRO A 129 4.81 16.58 9.59
N ILE A 130 5.18 15.90 10.67
CA ILE A 130 6.60 15.66 11.04
C ILE A 130 7.34 14.83 9.97
N ARG A 131 6.66 13.88 9.33
CA ARG A 131 7.29 12.90 8.40
C ARG A 131 6.84 13.04 6.96
N ARG A 132 5.90 13.94 6.67
CA ARG A 132 5.34 14.14 5.32
C ARG A 132 5.04 15.60 5.08
N TYR A 133 5.69 16.16 4.07
CA TYR A 133 5.51 17.56 3.70
C TYR A 133 4.13 17.86 3.08
N ALA A 134 3.47 16.87 2.49
CA ALA A 134 2.08 17.00 2.04
C ALA A 134 1.16 17.42 3.19
N ASP A 135 1.31 16.79 4.36
CA ASP A 135 0.54 17.12 5.55
C ASP A 135 0.83 18.57 5.99
N ILE A 136 2.08 19.05 5.96
CA ILE A 136 2.41 20.46 6.28
C ILE A 136 1.64 21.43 5.39
N MET A 137 1.55 21.17 4.09
CA MET A 137 0.78 22.02 3.18
C MET A 137 -0.70 22.05 3.56
N VAL A 138 -1.28 20.89 3.84
CA VAL A 138 -2.69 20.79 4.24
C VAL A 138 -2.95 21.46 5.58
N HIS A 139 -2.04 21.34 6.55
CA HIS A 139 -2.11 22.05 7.83
C HIS A 139 -2.16 23.57 7.64
N ARG A 140 -1.30 24.13 6.78
CA ARG A 140 -1.31 25.57 6.46
C ARG A 140 -2.57 26.00 5.74
N LEU A 141 -3.02 25.23 4.76
CA LEU A 141 -4.26 25.51 4.04
C LEU A 141 -5.48 25.48 4.97
N LEU A 142 -5.54 24.49 5.87
CA LEU A 142 -6.62 24.38 6.86
C LEU A 142 -6.60 25.56 7.82
N ALA A 143 -5.43 25.95 8.35
CA ALA A 143 -5.29 27.11 9.23
C ALA A 143 -5.83 28.40 8.56
N ALA A 144 -5.52 28.61 7.28
CA ALA A 144 -6.06 29.71 6.51
C ALA A 144 -7.57 29.59 6.26
N SER A 145 -8.08 28.39 5.97
CA SER A 145 -9.52 28.14 5.76
C SER A 145 -10.37 28.38 7.00
N ILE A 146 -9.81 28.22 8.20
CA ILE A 146 -10.51 28.48 9.47
C ILE A 146 -10.15 29.84 10.08
N HIS A 147 -9.45 30.71 9.34
CA HIS A 147 -9.00 32.03 9.77
C HIS A 147 -8.11 32.04 11.04
N ALA A 148 -7.43 30.93 11.33
CA ALA A 148 -6.45 30.85 12.41
C ALA A 148 -5.09 31.46 12.00
N ASP A 149 -4.81 31.50 10.70
CA ASP A 149 -3.62 32.12 10.11
C ASP A 149 -3.94 32.64 8.70
N SER A 150 -2.99 33.31 8.07
CA SER A 150 -3.06 33.78 6.68
C SER A 150 -2.39 32.80 5.72
N THR A 151 -2.89 32.73 4.48
CA THR A 151 -2.24 31.96 3.42
C THR A 151 -1.15 32.78 2.75
N PHE A 152 -0.11 32.11 2.25
CA PHE A 152 0.93 32.76 1.45
C PHE A 152 0.48 32.79 -0.03
N PRO A 153 0.60 33.93 -0.73
CA PRO A 153 0.22 34.04 -2.15
C PRO A 153 0.83 32.96 -3.04
N GLU A 154 2.05 32.51 -2.74
CA GLU A 154 2.75 31.44 -3.45
C GLU A 154 2.00 30.10 -3.38
N MET A 155 1.35 29.78 -2.26
CA MET A 155 0.59 28.53 -2.11
C MET A 155 -0.69 28.49 -2.95
N LEU A 156 -1.12 29.64 -3.47
CA LEU A 156 -2.29 29.74 -4.35
C LEU A 156 -1.90 29.65 -5.85
N LYS A 157 -0.59 29.69 -6.17
CA LYS A 157 -0.11 29.59 -7.55
C LYS A 157 -0.13 28.13 -8.01
N GLY A 158 -1.08 27.80 -8.90
CA GLY A 158 -1.30 26.44 -9.41
C GLY A 158 -0.04 25.75 -9.94
N ASP A 159 0.81 26.48 -10.67
CA ASP A 159 2.07 25.94 -11.21
C ASP A 159 3.05 25.52 -10.12
N LEU A 160 3.16 26.33 -9.05
CA LEU A 160 4.06 26.05 -7.95
C LEU A 160 3.56 24.83 -7.16
N VAL A 161 2.27 24.79 -6.84
CA VAL A 161 1.66 23.65 -6.12
C VAL A 161 1.80 22.37 -6.94
N THR A 162 1.63 22.44 -8.26
CA THR A 162 1.82 21.30 -9.17
C THR A 162 3.28 20.80 -9.14
N LYS A 163 4.26 21.71 -9.20
CA LYS A 163 5.69 21.35 -9.07
C LYS A 163 5.99 20.70 -7.72
N ILE A 164 5.43 21.22 -6.63
CA ILE A 164 5.60 20.65 -5.28
C ILE A 164 4.98 19.25 -5.24
N ALA A 165 3.75 19.08 -5.71
CA ALA A 165 3.07 17.78 -5.75
C ALA A 165 3.88 16.74 -6.54
N ASN A 166 4.44 17.10 -7.70
CA ASN A 166 5.31 16.23 -8.48
C ASN A 166 6.58 15.83 -7.73
N ASN A 167 7.23 16.77 -7.04
CA ASN A 167 8.39 16.46 -6.20
C ASN A 167 8.00 15.54 -5.02
N LEU A 168 6.84 15.76 -4.39
CA LEU A 168 6.34 14.89 -3.32
C LEU A 168 6.09 13.47 -3.82
N ASN A 169 5.47 13.32 -4.99
CA ASN A 169 5.26 12.02 -5.63
C ASN A 169 6.58 11.31 -5.91
N TYR A 170 7.55 12.04 -6.49
CA TYR A 170 8.89 11.50 -6.74
C TYR A 170 9.58 11.05 -5.45
N ARG A 171 9.65 11.91 -4.43
CA ARG A 171 10.28 11.62 -3.14
C ARG A 171 9.58 10.47 -2.41
N HIS A 172 8.25 10.41 -2.46
CA HIS A 172 7.49 9.32 -1.89
C HIS A 172 7.85 7.97 -2.54
N LYS A 173 7.92 7.93 -3.87
CA LYS A 173 8.34 6.73 -4.61
C LYS A 173 9.77 6.33 -4.29
N GLN A 174 10.70 7.29 -4.22
CA GLN A 174 12.10 7.01 -3.86
C GLN A 174 12.22 6.50 -2.41
N ALA A 175 11.49 7.08 -1.47
CA ALA A 175 11.48 6.62 -0.08
C ALA A 175 10.97 5.17 0.04
N GLN A 176 9.93 4.81 -0.72
CA GLN A 176 9.46 3.42 -0.79
C GLN A 176 10.50 2.48 -1.39
N TYR A 177 11.21 2.89 -2.43
CA TYR A 177 12.26 2.09 -3.05
C TYR A 177 13.46 1.90 -2.13
N ALA A 178 13.90 2.96 -1.45
CA ALA A 178 14.96 2.89 -0.46
C ALA A 178 14.57 1.98 0.71
N GLY A 179 13.32 2.09 1.20
CA GLY A 179 12.80 1.19 2.23
C GLY A 179 12.85 -0.28 1.80
N ARG A 180 12.37 -0.60 0.60
CA ARG A 180 12.43 -1.96 0.04
C ARG A 180 13.86 -2.45 -0.19
N ALA A 181 14.75 -1.60 -0.68
CA ALA A 181 16.15 -1.97 -0.90
C ALA A 181 16.87 -2.26 0.43
N SER A 182 16.59 -1.45 1.46
CA SER A 182 17.10 -1.68 2.82
C SER A 182 16.58 -2.99 3.38
N VAL A 183 15.28 -3.27 3.20
CA VAL A 183 14.66 -4.55 3.60
C VAL A 183 15.34 -5.72 2.91
N LEU A 184 15.54 -5.66 1.60
CA LEU A 184 16.20 -6.71 0.83
C LEU A 184 17.65 -6.93 1.30
N LEU A 185 18.39 -5.86 1.54
CA LEU A 185 19.77 -5.97 2.03
C LEU A 185 19.82 -6.68 3.39
N ASN A 186 18.97 -6.26 4.33
CA ASN A 186 18.90 -6.88 5.65
C ASN A 186 18.43 -8.34 5.58
N THR A 187 17.48 -8.65 4.70
CA THR A 187 17.08 -10.03 4.37
C THR A 187 18.28 -10.89 3.98
N LEU A 188 19.11 -10.41 3.06
CA LEU A 188 20.27 -11.15 2.57
C LEU A 188 21.35 -11.32 3.65
N LEU A 189 21.53 -10.33 4.52
CA LEU A 189 22.46 -10.41 5.64
C LEU A 189 22.02 -11.45 6.67
N TYR A 190 20.73 -11.49 7.00
CA TYR A 190 20.18 -12.49 7.92
C TYR A 190 20.47 -13.93 7.48
N PHE A 191 20.23 -14.22 6.20
CA PHE A 191 20.43 -15.56 5.65
C PHE A 191 21.88 -15.88 5.30
N LYS A 192 22.80 -14.92 5.43
CA LYS A 192 24.21 -15.15 5.13
C LYS A 192 24.77 -16.20 6.10
N GLY A 193 25.15 -17.36 5.58
CA GLY A 193 25.67 -18.47 6.37
C GLY A 193 24.61 -19.30 7.10
N ARG A 194 23.31 -19.03 6.89
CA ARG A 194 22.21 -19.85 7.39
C ARG A 194 21.65 -20.73 6.28
N THR A 195 21.24 -21.94 6.62
CA THR A 195 20.52 -22.83 5.70
C THR A 195 19.30 -23.35 6.42
N GLU A 196 18.12 -22.92 5.97
CA GLU A 196 16.85 -23.26 6.59
C GLU A 196 15.87 -23.70 5.51
N LEU A 197 15.04 -24.71 5.83
CA LEU A 197 13.99 -25.20 4.94
C LEU A 197 12.70 -24.47 5.25
N HIS A 198 12.05 -23.94 4.21
CA HIS A 198 10.83 -23.17 4.36
C HIS A 198 9.89 -23.31 3.18
N ASP A 199 8.61 -23.11 3.45
CA ASP A 199 7.57 -23.13 2.42
C ASP A 199 7.63 -21.91 1.51
N GLY A 200 7.65 -22.17 0.20
CA GLY A 200 7.70 -21.16 -0.84
C GLY A 200 6.53 -21.28 -1.82
N PHE A 201 6.00 -20.13 -2.23
CA PHE A 201 4.95 -19.99 -3.22
C PHE A 201 5.52 -19.46 -4.53
N VAL A 202 5.41 -20.22 -5.61
CA VAL A 202 5.83 -19.75 -6.94
C VAL A 202 4.90 -18.62 -7.40
N MET A 203 5.46 -17.42 -7.55
CA MET A 203 4.76 -16.21 -7.99
C MET A 203 4.96 -15.91 -9.47
N GLY A 204 6.00 -16.47 -10.09
CA GLY A 204 6.33 -16.23 -11.48
C GLY A 204 7.23 -17.32 -12.03
N ILE A 205 7.01 -17.66 -13.30
CA ILE A 205 7.81 -18.65 -14.03
C ILE A 205 8.36 -17.95 -15.27
N ARG A 206 9.67 -18.08 -15.49
CA ARG A 206 10.38 -17.60 -16.68
C ARG A 206 11.09 -18.79 -17.32
N LYS A 207 11.53 -18.62 -18.58
CA LYS A 207 12.24 -19.68 -19.33
C LYS A 207 13.49 -20.21 -18.59
N ASN A 208 14.16 -19.36 -17.82
CA ASN A 208 15.43 -19.65 -17.16
C ASN A 208 15.37 -19.49 -15.63
N GLY A 209 14.18 -19.47 -15.03
CA GLY A 209 14.09 -19.34 -13.58
C GLY A 209 12.68 -19.19 -13.04
N ILE A 210 12.55 -19.39 -11.74
CA ILE A 210 11.32 -19.21 -10.99
C ILE A 210 11.46 -18.06 -10.00
N GLN A 211 10.36 -17.35 -9.77
CA GLN A 211 10.24 -16.36 -8.73
C GLN A 211 9.39 -16.95 -7.62
N VAL A 212 9.98 -17.07 -6.43
CA VAL A 212 9.32 -17.64 -5.26
C VAL A 212 9.05 -16.52 -4.25
N PHE A 213 7.85 -16.53 -3.68
CA PHE A 213 7.50 -15.76 -2.50
C PHE A 213 7.50 -16.69 -1.31
N TRP A 214 8.20 -16.28 -0.27
CA TRP A 214 8.34 -17.07 0.93
C TRP A 214 7.65 -16.32 2.09
N PRO A 215 6.63 -16.90 2.76
CA PRO A 215 5.86 -16.21 3.80
C PRO A 215 6.35 -16.44 5.23
N VAL A 216 7.45 -17.14 5.49
CA VAL A 216 7.89 -17.42 6.87
C VAL A 216 8.57 -16.20 7.48
N CYS A 217 7.74 -15.27 7.96
CA CYS A 217 7.78 -14.77 9.33
C CYS A 217 6.38 -14.27 9.76
N TYR A 218 5.37 -15.12 9.50
CA TYR A 218 4.00 -15.02 10.04
C TYR A 218 3.77 -15.92 11.27
N GLN A 219 4.83 -16.50 11.86
CA GLN A 219 4.77 -17.18 13.16
C GLN A 219 5.54 -16.36 14.20
#